data_AF-A0A7Y4IHT3-F1
#
_entry.id   AF-A0A7Y4IHT3-F1
#
_cell.length_a   1.000
_cell.length_b   1.000
_cell.length_c   1.000
_cell.angle_alpha   90.00
_cell.angle_beta   90.00
_cell.angle_gamma   90.00
#
_symmetry.space_group_name_H-M   'P 1'
#
loop_
_entity.id
_entity.type
_entity.pdbx_description
1 polymer ?
#
loop_
_entity_poly.entity_id
_entity_poly.type
_entity_poly.pdbx_seq_one_letter_code
_entity_poly.pdbx_strand_id
1 'polypeptide(L)'
;MEMQPPSRPPTDVRSQLVGPMLAYLRATGRDPSPLVERFGLPANASALPEVTLPLATLHAFLDAAEALSGDAFLGLHVAQRVPRGNYGLVEYIARASPTVRDTFRALARYLALLEPAWRASFQDAPDGSGTFVYGIPGEPLAYGRHASEFGLALFVHVGRQLTEHPWNPRHVSFAHPAPADLRPLEQHFGVTPAFDAGRNALTLDAATLALRVVDADPVLLSVLERAAGTPAAEPPAAGVPAA
;
A
#
# COMPACT_ATOMS: atom_id res chain seq x y z
N MET A 1 30.21 9.64 6.74
CA MET A 1 28.79 9.50 6.38
C MET A 1 28.20 8.52 7.38
N GLU A 2 27.70 9.05 8.50
CA GLU A 2 27.14 8.22 9.57
C GLU A 2 25.84 7.58 9.06
N MET A 3 25.84 6.26 8.92
CA MET A 3 24.61 5.51 8.71
C MET A 3 23.82 5.57 10.00
N GLN A 4 22.70 6.28 9.98
CA GLN A 4 21.76 6.30 11.07
C GLN A 4 21.33 4.84 11.35
N PRO A 5 21.44 4.34 12.59
CA PRO A 5 21.11 2.96 12.90
C PRO A 5 19.64 2.68 12.53
N PRO A 6 19.28 1.45 12.12
CA PRO A 6 17.90 1.12 11.82
C PRO A 6 17.05 1.44 13.06
N SER A 7 16.12 2.38 12.89
CA SER A 7 15.15 2.70 13.91
C SER A 7 14.36 1.44 14.21
N ARG A 8 14.38 0.99 15.47
CA ARG A 8 13.56 -0.12 15.96
C ARG A 8 12.12 0.07 15.43
N PRO A 9 11.47 -0.98 14.89
CA PRO A 9 10.11 -0.85 14.41
C PRO A 9 9.23 -0.26 15.52
N PRO A 10 8.27 0.62 15.17
CA PRO A 10 7.43 1.26 16.16
C PRO A 10 6.69 0.20 16.98
N THR A 11 6.54 0.46 18.29
CA THR A 11 5.82 -0.46 19.18
C THR A 11 4.37 -0.62 18.71
N ASP A 12 3.72 0.51 18.36
CA ASP A 12 2.35 0.58 17.86
C ASP A 12 2.32 1.19 16.45
N VAL A 13 1.42 0.68 15.62
CA VAL A 13 1.20 1.13 14.23
C VAL A 13 -0.26 1.44 14.00
N ARG A 14 -0.53 2.39 13.11
CA ARG A 14 -1.85 2.72 12.56
C ARG A 14 -2.09 1.84 11.35
N SER A 15 -3.05 0.94 11.46
CA SER A 15 -3.42 0.05 10.37
C SER A 15 -4.74 0.46 9.75
N GLN A 16 -4.71 0.83 8.48
CA GLN A 16 -5.91 1.03 7.65
C GLN A 16 -6.45 -0.29 7.08
N LEU A 17 -5.82 -1.43 7.39
CA LEU A 17 -6.19 -2.76 6.86
C LEU A 17 -7.15 -3.53 7.78
N VAL A 18 -7.08 -3.33 9.09
CA VAL A 18 -7.90 -4.08 10.07
C VAL A 18 -9.39 -3.90 9.78
N GLY A 19 -9.86 -2.67 9.64
CA GLY A 19 -11.27 -2.37 9.37
C GLY A 19 -11.78 -3.02 8.07
N PRO A 20 -11.16 -2.76 6.90
CA PRO A 20 -11.51 -3.38 5.63
C PRO A 20 -11.46 -4.91 5.66
N MET A 21 -10.50 -5.51 6.38
CA MET A 21 -10.40 -6.96 6.50
C MET A 21 -11.56 -7.56 7.30
N LEU A 22 -11.94 -6.94 8.43
CA LEU A 22 -13.13 -7.36 9.19
C LEU A 22 -14.40 -7.21 8.35
N ALA A 23 -14.52 -6.14 7.56
CA ALA A 23 -15.65 -5.93 6.65
C ALA A 23 -15.69 -7.00 5.54
N TYR A 24 -14.53 -7.34 4.96
CA TYR A 24 -14.41 -8.39 3.95
C TYR A 24 -14.81 -9.77 4.48
N LEU A 25 -14.37 -10.14 5.69
CA LEU A 25 -14.76 -11.39 6.34
C LEU A 25 -16.29 -11.48 6.46
N ARG A 26 -16.94 -10.42 6.94
CA ARG A 26 -18.41 -10.38 7.02
C ARG A 26 -19.08 -10.50 5.65
N ALA A 27 -18.58 -9.75 4.66
CA ALA A 27 -19.12 -9.75 3.30
C ALA A 27 -18.97 -11.12 2.60
N THR A 28 -18.01 -11.94 3.02
CA THR A 28 -17.75 -13.29 2.52
C THR A 28 -18.40 -14.38 3.39
N GLY A 29 -19.27 -13.99 4.34
CA GLY A 29 -20.06 -14.89 5.18
C GLY A 29 -19.29 -15.48 6.37
N ARG A 30 -18.17 -14.88 6.77
CA ARG A 30 -17.37 -15.27 7.95
C ARG A 30 -17.61 -14.30 9.09
N ASP A 31 -17.85 -14.84 10.29
CA ASP A 31 -18.02 -14.02 11.49
C ASP A 31 -16.63 -13.60 12.04
N PRO A 32 -16.28 -12.30 12.03
CA PRO A 32 -15.00 -11.85 12.53
C PRO A 32 -14.98 -11.63 14.05
N SER A 33 -16.09 -11.83 14.77
CA SER A 33 -16.19 -11.60 16.21
C SER A 33 -15.09 -12.31 17.03
N PRO A 34 -14.69 -13.56 16.71
CA PRO A 34 -13.56 -14.21 17.38
C PRO A 34 -12.23 -13.48 17.23
N LEU A 35 -11.99 -12.79 16.10
CA LEU A 35 -10.78 -11.98 15.91
C LEU A 35 -10.85 -10.69 16.72
N VAL A 36 -12.03 -10.04 16.74
CA VAL A 36 -12.25 -8.83 17.53
C VAL A 36 -11.97 -9.11 19.02
N GLU A 37 -12.52 -10.21 19.56
CA GLU A 37 -12.31 -10.63 20.94
C GLU A 37 -10.84 -11.01 21.21
N ARG A 38 -10.26 -11.89 20.37
CA ARG A 38 -8.89 -12.39 20.56
C ARG A 38 -7.84 -11.29 20.60
N PHE A 39 -8.00 -10.26 19.76
CA PHE A 39 -7.02 -9.18 19.63
C PHE A 39 -7.44 -7.90 20.37
N GLY A 40 -8.53 -7.94 21.15
CA GLY A 40 -9.01 -6.80 21.93
C GLY A 40 -9.37 -5.58 21.07
N LEU A 41 -9.86 -5.80 19.85
CA LEU A 41 -10.20 -4.73 18.92
C LEU A 41 -11.50 -4.02 19.37
N PRO A 42 -11.66 -2.71 19.08
CA PRO A 42 -12.93 -2.04 19.29
C PRO A 42 -14.09 -2.77 18.60
N ALA A 43 -15.26 -2.84 19.23
CA ALA A 43 -16.42 -3.52 18.65
C ALA A 43 -16.85 -2.93 17.29
N ASN A 44 -16.60 -1.64 17.08
CA ASN A 44 -16.83 -0.92 15.84
C ASN A 44 -15.61 -0.87 14.90
N ALA A 45 -14.57 -1.67 15.12
CA ALA A 45 -13.30 -1.61 14.37
C ALA A 45 -13.48 -1.72 12.85
N SER A 46 -14.49 -2.44 12.36
CA SER A 46 -14.79 -2.54 10.93
C SER A 46 -15.28 -1.24 10.27
N ALA A 47 -15.73 -0.27 11.07
CA ALA A 47 -16.18 1.04 10.62
C ALA A 47 -15.15 2.14 10.89
N LEU A 48 -14.03 1.82 11.55
CA LEU A 48 -12.98 2.77 11.82
C LEU A 48 -12.08 2.92 10.58
N PRO A 49 -11.62 4.15 10.25
CA PRO A 49 -10.70 4.38 9.14
C PRO A 49 -9.31 3.77 9.41
N GLU A 50 -8.93 3.68 10.68
CA GLU A 50 -7.70 3.04 11.13
C GLU A 50 -7.85 2.47 12.53
N VAL A 51 -7.02 1.47 12.84
CA VAL A 51 -6.88 0.89 14.18
C VAL A 51 -5.42 0.98 14.59
N THR A 52 -5.16 1.52 15.79
CA THR A 52 -3.81 1.54 16.38
C THR A 52 -3.62 0.29 17.22
N LEU A 53 -2.55 -0.47 16.94
CA LEU A 53 -2.23 -1.71 17.63
C LEU A 53 -0.74 -2.03 17.53
N PRO A 54 -0.20 -2.88 18.42
CA PRO A 54 1.19 -3.31 18.29
C PRO A 54 1.46 -4.01 16.96
N LEU A 55 2.65 -3.80 16.38
CA LEU A 55 2.98 -4.39 15.07
C LEU A 55 2.89 -5.93 15.09
N ALA A 56 3.36 -6.56 16.16
CA ALA A 56 3.24 -8.00 16.36
C ALA A 56 1.77 -8.47 16.47
N THR A 57 0.90 -7.65 17.06
CA THR A 57 -0.54 -7.92 17.12
C THR A 57 -1.15 -7.83 15.73
N LEU A 58 -0.72 -6.88 14.90
CA LEU A 58 -1.17 -6.78 13.52
C LEU A 58 -0.78 -8.04 12.71
N HIS A 59 0.46 -8.53 12.83
CA HIS A 59 0.84 -9.80 12.16
C HIS A 59 -0.04 -10.96 12.57
N ALA A 60 -0.16 -11.19 13.89
CA ALA A 60 -0.95 -12.29 14.41
C ALA A 60 -2.43 -12.17 13.99
N PHE A 61 -2.95 -10.95 13.88
CA PHE A 61 -4.29 -10.68 13.36
C PHE A 61 -4.42 -11.09 11.88
N LEU A 62 -3.48 -10.71 11.02
CA LEU A 62 -3.52 -11.03 9.59
C LEU A 62 -3.44 -12.55 9.36
N ASP A 63 -2.57 -13.25 10.09
CA ASP A 63 -2.45 -14.72 10.00
C ASP A 63 -3.73 -15.42 10.48
N ALA A 64 -4.33 -14.94 11.56
CA ALA A 64 -5.59 -15.48 12.07
C ALA A 64 -6.77 -15.19 11.11
N ALA A 65 -6.75 -14.06 10.43
CA ALA A 65 -7.77 -13.70 9.44
C ALA A 65 -7.66 -14.56 8.16
N GLU A 66 -6.45 -14.88 7.69
CA GLU A 66 -6.24 -15.87 6.63
C GLU A 66 -6.79 -17.23 7.05
N ALA A 67 -6.44 -17.71 8.25
CA ALA A 67 -6.93 -19.00 8.73
C ALA A 67 -8.46 -19.06 8.84
N LEU A 68 -9.11 -17.98 9.29
CA LEU A 68 -10.56 -17.89 9.41
C LEU A 68 -11.26 -17.81 8.05
N SER A 69 -10.67 -17.10 7.08
CA SER A 69 -11.24 -16.95 5.74
C SER A 69 -11.03 -18.18 4.86
N GLY A 70 -9.92 -18.90 5.07
CA GLY A 70 -9.41 -19.89 4.12
C GLY A 70 -8.87 -19.25 2.84
N ASP A 71 -8.60 -17.94 2.86
CA ASP A 71 -8.17 -17.16 1.70
C ASP A 71 -6.67 -16.84 1.78
N ALA A 72 -5.86 -17.60 1.05
CA ALA A 72 -4.42 -17.42 1.04
C ALA A 72 -3.97 -16.07 0.47
N PHE A 73 -4.84 -15.35 -0.26
CA PHE A 73 -4.56 -14.04 -0.87
C PHE A 73 -5.46 -12.97 -0.27
N LEU A 74 -5.78 -13.10 1.02
CA LEU A 74 -6.66 -12.20 1.73
C LEU A 74 -6.28 -10.72 1.56
N GLY A 75 -5.00 -10.38 1.69
CA GLY A 75 -4.51 -9.02 1.44
C GLY A 75 -4.87 -8.49 0.05
N LEU A 76 -4.62 -9.28 -1.00
CA LEU A 76 -5.00 -8.95 -2.37
C LEU A 76 -6.51 -8.77 -2.53
N HIS A 77 -7.32 -9.71 -2.05
CA HIS A 77 -8.78 -9.69 -2.25
C HIS A 77 -9.48 -8.59 -1.45
N VAL A 78 -8.95 -8.22 -0.28
CA VAL A 78 -9.41 -7.07 0.49
C VAL A 78 -9.09 -5.78 -0.28
N ALA A 79 -7.90 -5.64 -0.86
CA ALA A 79 -7.49 -4.45 -1.62
C ALA A 79 -8.44 -4.13 -2.78
N GLN A 80 -8.97 -5.16 -3.44
CA GLN A 80 -9.91 -5.03 -4.56
C GLN A 80 -11.33 -4.58 -4.16
N ARG A 81 -11.62 -4.49 -2.86
CA ARG A 81 -12.96 -4.18 -2.31
C ARG A 81 -12.95 -2.97 -1.38
N VAL A 82 -11.80 -2.32 -1.20
CA VAL A 82 -11.72 -1.14 -0.34
C VAL A 82 -12.58 -0.02 -0.94
N PRO A 83 -13.53 0.57 -0.18
CA PRO A 83 -14.36 1.64 -0.68
C PRO A 83 -13.52 2.91 -0.92
N ARG A 84 -13.97 3.73 -1.87
CA ARG A 84 -13.39 5.07 -2.12
C ARG A 84 -13.41 5.90 -0.84
N GLY A 85 -12.30 6.57 -0.57
CA GLY A 85 -12.13 7.47 0.57
C GLY A 85 -11.55 6.81 1.82
N ASN A 86 -11.27 5.51 1.81
CA ASN A 86 -10.74 4.77 2.97
C ASN A 86 -9.37 5.31 3.45
N TYR A 87 -8.58 5.92 2.56
CA TYR A 87 -7.27 6.50 2.91
C TYR A 87 -7.29 8.02 3.07
N GLY A 88 -8.49 8.60 3.19
CA GLY A 88 -8.69 10.01 3.46
C GLY A 88 -7.85 10.91 2.55
N LEU A 89 -7.13 11.84 3.15
CA LEU A 89 -6.41 12.90 2.45
C LEU A 89 -5.41 12.37 1.41
N VAL A 90 -4.70 11.27 1.68
CA VAL A 90 -3.70 10.71 0.77
C VAL A 90 -4.35 10.19 -0.51
N GLU A 91 -5.50 9.52 -0.41
CA GLU A 91 -6.24 9.06 -1.59
C GLU A 91 -6.84 10.22 -2.37
N TYR A 92 -7.36 11.25 -1.71
CA TYR A 92 -7.91 12.41 -2.41
C TYR A 92 -6.82 13.20 -3.15
N ILE A 93 -5.62 13.32 -2.59
CA ILE A 93 -4.47 13.91 -3.28
C ILE A 93 -4.11 13.08 -4.52
N ALA A 94 -4.02 11.76 -4.37
CA ALA A 94 -3.75 10.85 -5.48
C ALA A 94 -4.78 10.98 -6.61
N ARG A 95 -6.06 11.13 -6.27
CA ARG A 95 -7.18 11.29 -7.22
C ARG A 95 -7.26 12.68 -7.86
N ALA A 96 -6.78 13.72 -7.19
CA ALA A 96 -6.75 15.08 -7.75
C ALA A 96 -5.48 15.39 -8.55
N SER A 97 -4.49 14.47 -8.53
CA SER A 97 -3.22 14.62 -9.23
C SER A 97 -3.38 14.67 -10.75
N PRO A 98 -2.57 15.42 -11.52
CA PRO A 98 -2.77 15.58 -12.97
C PRO A 98 -2.52 14.30 -13.80
N THR A 99 -1.49 13.54 -13.44
CA THR A 99 -1.06 12.33 -14.16
C THR A 99 -0.77 11.20 -13.19
N VAL A 100 -0.69 9.96 -13.69
CA VAL A 100 -0.26 8.81 -12.88
C VAL A 100 1.13 9.05 -12.28
N ARG A 101 2.06 9.70 -13.00
CA ARG A 101 3.37 10.08 -12.44
C ARG A 101 3.22 10.99 -11.22
N ASP A 102 2.37 12.01 -11.34
CA ASP A 102 2.13 12.95 -10.25
C ASP A 102 1.45 12.25 -9.07
N THR A 103 0.53 11.31 -9.33
CA THR A 103 -0.07 10.47 -8.29
C THR A 103 0.99 9.70 -7.50
N PHE A 104 1.92 8.99 -8.15
CA PHE A 104 2.94 8.22 -7.42
C PHE A 104 3.98 9.09 -6.72
N ARG A 105 4.31 10.26 -7.27
CA ARG A 105 5.12 11.27 -6.57
C ARG A 105 4.41 11.83 -5.33
N ALA A 106 3.12 12.09 -5.43
CA ALA A 106 2.32 12.55 -4.31
C ALA A 106 2.17 11.46 -3.24
N LEU A 107 1.98 10.19 -3.64
CA LEU A 107 2.03 9.05 -2.71
C LEU A 107 3.38 8.99 -2.01
N ALA A 108 4.51 9.08 -2.73
CA ALA A 108 5.84 9.07 -2.13
C ALA A 108 6.02 10.15 -1.05
N ARG A 109 5.43 11.32 -1.29
CA ARG A 109 5.47 12.46 -0.39
C ARG A 109 4.53 12.34 0.82
N TYR A 110 3.31 11.85 0.63
CA TYR A 110 2.24 11.94 1.64
C TYR A 110 1.88 10.60 2.31
N LEU A 111 2.43 9.46 1.87
CA LEU A 111 2.08 8.16 2.44
C LEU A 111 2.33 8.06 3.95
N ALA A 112 3.34 8.78 4.46
CA ALA A 112 3.67 8.84 5.90
C ALA A 112 2.57 9.49 6.76
N LEU A 113 1.57 10.13 6.17
CA LEU A 113 0.39 10.62 6.90
C LEU A 113 -0.51 9.47 7.39
N LEU A 114 -0.50 8.33 6.70
CA LEU A 114 -1.25 7.13 7.10
C LEU A 114 -0.57 6.43 8.27
N GLU A 115 0.76 6.37 8.23
CA GLU A 115 1.58 5.71 9.23
C GLU A 115 2.95 6.40 9.29
N PRO A 116 3.26 7.12 10.40
CA PRO A 116 4.51 7.87 10.53
C PRO A 116 5.80 7.06 10.36
N ALA A 117 5.77 5.74 10.59
CA ALA A 117 6.90 4.85 10.37
C ALA A 117 7.13 4.51 8.89
N TRP A 118 6.13 4.65 8.03
CA TRP A 118 6.28 4.40 6.61
C TRP A 118 7.17 5.45 5.95
N ARG A 119 7.99 4.97 5.01
CA ARG A 119 8.67 5.78 4.02
C ARG A 119 8.30 5.29 2.65
N ALA A 120 8.16 6.22 1.73
CA ALA A 120 7.95 5.95 0.33
C ALA A 120 8.87 6.83 -0.52
N SER A 121 9.17 6.37 -1.73
CA SER A 121 9.95 7.11 -2.70
C SER A 121 9.46 6.80 -4.10
N PHE A 122 9.59 7.76 -5.01
CA PHE A 122 9.34 7.57 -6.42
C PHE A 122 10.53 8.08 -7.22
N GLN A 123 11.14 7.20 -8.02
CA GLN A 123 12.34 7.51 -8.78
C GLN A 123 12.06 7.36 -10.28
N ASP A 124 12.31 8.44 -11.01
CA ASP A 124 12.27 8.44 -12.48
C ASP A 124 13.52 7.75 -13.06
N ALA A 125 13.33 7.00 -14.14
CA ALA A 125 14.40 6.37 -14.89
C ALA A 125 14.64 7.10 -16.24
N PRO A 126 15.83 6.97 -16.85
CA PRO A 126 16.15 7.64 -18.12
C PRO A 126 15.24 7.28 -19.30
N ASP A 127 14.65 6.08 -19.29
CA ASP A 127 13.70 5.60 -20.32
C ASP A 127 12.27 6.14 -20.10
N GLY A 128 12.09 7.04 -19.14
CA GLY A 128 10.81 7.62 -18.76
C GLY A 128 9.96 6.71 -17.86
N SER A 129 10.40 5.49 -17.53
CA SER A 129 9.73 4.69 -16.50
C SER A 129 9.95 5.29 -15.11
N GLY A 130 9.28 4.73 -14.10
CA GLY A 130 9.43 5.18 -12.73
C GLY A 130 9.10 4.08 -11.75
N THR A 131 9.84 4.05 -10.64
CA THR A 131 9.70 3.03 -9.60
C THR A 131 9.25 3.66 -8.30
N PHE A 132 8.11 3.20 -7.80
CA PHE A 132 7.59 3.48 -6.47
C PHE A 132 8.06 2.39 -5.51
N VAL A 133 8.59 2.78 -4.35
CA VAL A 133 8.98 1.87 -3.26
C VAL A 133 8.38 2.38 -1.97
N TYR A 134 7.84 1.49 -1.14
CA TYR A 134 7.36 1.85 0.20
C TYR A 134 7.61 0.75 1.24
N GLY A 135 7.66 1.15 2.52
CA GLY A 135 7.81 0.25 3.66
C GLY A 135 8.40 0.95 4.88
N ILE A 136 8.84 0.18 5.87
CA ILE A 136 9.65 0.69 6.99
C ILE A 136 11.13 0.53 6.62
N PRO A 137 11.96 1.59 6.71
CA PRO A 137 13.39 1.49 6.45
C PRO A 137 14.06 0.42 7.32
N GLY A 138 14.83 -0.48 6.69
CA GLY A 138 15.51 -1.58 7.37
C GLY A 138 14.63 -2.76 7.76
N GLU A 139 13.30 -2.64 7.63
CA GLU A 139 12.33 -3.66 8.03
C GLU A 139 11.30 -3.89 6.90
N PRO A 140 11.71 -4.40 5.72
CA PRO A 140 10.84 -4.49 4.54
C PRO A 140 9.67 -5.48 4.70
N LEU A 141 9.76 -6.38 5.69
CA LEU A 141 8.72 -7.33 6.10
C LEU A 141 7.92 -6.87 7.33
N ALA A 142 8.11 -5.63 7.78
CA ALA A 142 7.54 -5.14 9.03
C ALA A 142 6.04 -5.39 9.17
N TYR A 143 5.25 -5.35 8.09
CA TYR A 143 3.80 -5.57 8.14
C TYR A 143 3.34 -6.95 7.67
N GLY A 144 4.30 -7.83 7.32
CA GLY A 144 4.03 -9.18 6.85
C GLY A 144 3.48 -9.22 5.42
N ARG A 145 3.35 -10.45 4.91
CA ARG A 145 2.96 -10.74 3.53
C ARG A 145 1.63 -10.09 3.13
N HIS A 146 0.57 -10.29 3.91
CA HIS A 146 -0.78 -9.81 3.56
C HIS A 146 -0.85 -8.29 3.42
N ALA A 147 -0.15 -7.54 4.27
CA ALA A 147 -0.12 -6.09 4.17
C ALA A 147 0.72 -5.59 2.98
N SER A 148 1.81 -6.28 2.66
CA SER A 148 2.61 -6.00 1.46
C SER A 148 1.81 -6.26 0.18
N GLU A 149 1.16 -7.42 0.07
CA GLU A 149 0.28 -7.77 -1.06
C GLU A 149 -0.87 -6.77 -1.17
N PHE A 150 -1.52 -6.46 -0.06
CA PHE A 150 -2.60 -5.47 0.01
C PHE A 150 -2.19 -4.10 -0.53
N GLY A 151 -1.06 -3.54 -0.06
CA GLY A 151 -0.67 -2.19 -0.44
C GLY A 151 -0.33 -2.06 -1.92
N LEU A 152 0.51 -2.96 -2.47
CA LEU A 152 0.80 -2.94 -3.92
C LEU A 152 -0.45 -3.25 -4.75
N ALA A 153 -1.29 -4.20 -4.32
CA ALA A 153 -2.52 -4.50 -5.02
C ALA A 153 -3.48 -3.31 -5.03
N LEU A 154 -3.58 -2.58 -3.92
CA LEU A 154 -4.40 -1.40 -3.78
C LEU A 154 -3.92 -0.27 -4.70
N PHE A 155 -2.62 0.02 -4.76
CA PHE A 155 -2.10 1.07 -5.64
C PHE A 155 -2.44 0.79 -7.10
N VAL A 156 -2.35 -0.48 -7.53
CA VAL A 156 -2.74 -0.87 -8.89
C VAL A 156 -4.26 -0.85 -9.07
N HIS A 157 -5.03 -1.34 -8.09
CA HIS A 157 -6.49 -1.37 -8.16
C HIS A 157 -7.07 0.04 -8.27
N VAL A 158 -6.71 0.93 -7.34
CA VAL A 158 -7.14 2.33 -7.35
C VAL A 158 -6.56 3.05 -8.55
N GLY A 159 -5.28 2.84 -8.87
CA GLY A 159 -4.62 3.49 -9.99
C GLY A 159 -5.26 3.22 -11.35
N ARG A 160 -5.80 2.00 -11.57
CA ARG A 160 -6.60 1.68 -12.75
C ARG A 160 -7.97 2.39 -12.78
N GLN A 161 -8.52 2.73 -11.61
CA GLN A 161 -9.76 3.53 -11.54
C GLN A 161 -9.49 5.03 -11.81
N LEU A 162 -8.24 5.48 -11.74
CA LEU A 162 -7.88 6.87 -11.99
C LEU A 162 -7.83 7.21 -13.48
N THR A 163 -7.71 6.21 -14.35
CA THR A 163 -7.42 6.39 -15.77
C THR A 163 -8.55 5.83 -16.64
N GLU A 164 -8.75 6.40 -17.83
CA GLU A 164 -9.73 5.88 -18.79
C GLU A 164 -9.31 4.53 -19.41
N HIS A 165 -8.01 4.24 -19.38
CA HIS A 165 -7.44 3.03 -19.95
C HIS A 165 -6.90 2.10 -18.87
N PRO A 166 -7.13 0.78 -18.99
CA PRO A 166 -6.48 -0.17 -18.11
C PRO A 166 -4.98 -0.21 -18.41
N TRP A 167 -4.18 -0.44 -17.36
CA TRP A 167 -2.74 -0.57 -17.45
C TRP A 167 -2.24 -1.64 -16.49
N ASN A 168 -1.05 -2.16 -16.77
CA ASN A 168 -0.33 -3.10 -15.91
C ASN A 168 1.03 -2.50 -15.55
N PRO A 169 1.53 -2.73 -14.32
CA PRO A 169 2.91 -2.42 -14.03
C PRO A 169 3.87 -3.20 -14.92
N ARG A 170 5.03 -2.60 -15.18
CA ARG A 170 6.15 -3.25 -15.85
C ARG A 170 6.82 -4.26 -14.94
N HIS A 171 6.94 -3.94 -13.64
CA HIS A 171 7.55 -4.83 -12.65
C HIS A 171 6.90 -4.64 -11.28
N VAL A 172 6.81 -5.73 -10.53
CA VAL A 172 6.35 -5.76 -9.13
C VAL A 172 7.38 -6.55 -8.35
N SER A 173 7.81 -6.03 -7.20
CA SER A 173 8.69 -6.75 -6.28
C SER A 173 8.05 -6.80 -4.90
N PHE A 174 8.07 -7.96 -4.29
CA PHE A 174 7.68 -8.18 -2.91
C PHE A 174 8.90 -8.50 -2.05
N ALA A 175 8.90 -8.00 -0.82
CA ALA A 175 9.94 -8.32 0.15
C ALA A 175 9.84 -9.76 0.65
N HIS A 176 8.64 -10.35 0.65
CA HIS A 176 8.38 -11.68 1.19
C HIS A 176 8.71 -12.79 0.18
N PRO A 177 8.88 -14.03 0.66
CA PRO A 177 9.06 -15.20 -0.20
C PRO A 177 7.86 -15.45 -1.10
N ALA A 178 8.10 -16.14 -2.21
CA ALA A 178 7.04 -16.53 -3.14
C ALA A 178 5.98 -17.42 -2.45
N PRO A 179 4.68 -17.14 -2.62
CA PRO A 179 3.64 -18.06 -2.19
C PRO A 179 3.63 -19.32 -3.09
N ALA A 180 2.98 -20.38 -2.62
CA ALA A 180 2.91 -21.64 -3.37
C ALA A 180 2.17 -21.52 -4.72
N ASP A 181 1.24 -20.57 -4.83
CA ASP A 181 0.48 -20.29 -6.04
C ASP A 181 0.70 -18.83 -6.45
N LEU A 182 1.21 -18.59 -7.65
CA LEU A 182 1.45 -17.22 -8.13
C LEU A 182 0.25 -16.64 -8.88
N ARG A 183 -0.70 -17.50 -9.30
CA ARG A 183 -1.75 -17.13 -10.26
C ARG A 183 -2.60 -15.94 -9.81
N PRO A 184 -3.03 -15.81 -8.54
CA PRO A 184 -3.85 -14.67 -8.12
C PRO A 184 -3.10 -13.33 -8.24
N LEU A 185 -1.81 -13.31 -7.90
CA LEU A 185 -0.97 -12.13 -8.04
C LEU A 185 -0.70 -11.82 -9.53
N GLU A 186 -0.39 -12.83 -10.34
CA GLU A 186 -0.20 -12.68 -11.79
C GLU A 186 -1.44 -12.13 -12.50
N GLN A 187 -2.62 -12.64 -12.15
CA GLN A 187 -3.89 -12.17 -12.70
C GLN A 187 -4.17 -10.71 -12.32
N HIS A 188 -3.87 -10.32 -11.08
CA HIS A 188 -4.08 -8.95 -10.63
C HIS A 188 -3.08 -7.97 -11.25
N PHE A 189 -1.79 -8.30 -11.24
CA PHE A 189 -0.74 -7.39 -11.70
C PHE A 189 -0.51 -7.45 -13.21
N GLY A 190 -0.93 -8.52 -13.89
CA GLY A 190 -0.66 -8.74 -15.31
C GLY A 190 0.80 -9.07 -15.64
N VAL A 191 1.62 -9.30 -14.61
CA VAL A 191 3.03 -9.69 -14.66
C VAL A 191 3.31 -10.65 -13.51
N THR A 192 4.33 -11.50 -13.63
CA THR A 192 4.84 -12.32 -12.53
C THR A 192 5.68 -11.44 -11.58
N PRO A 193 5.28 -11.26 -10.31
CA PRO A 193 6.07 -10.50 -9.36
C PRO A 193 7.40 -11.19 -9.04
N ALA A 194 8.42 -10.40 -8.72
CA ALA A 194 9.63 -10.89 -8.06
C ALA A 194 9.39 -10.99 -6.54
N PHE A 195 9.95 -12.03 -5.92
CA PHE A 195 9.85 -12.30 -4.48
C PHE A 195 11.25 -12.33 -3.86
N ASP A 196 11.33 -12.30 -2.52
CA ASP A 196 12.59 -12.19 -1.77
C ASP A 196 13.46 -11.00 -2.23
N ALA A 197 12.82 -9.93 -2.74
CA ALA A 197 13.52 -8.80 -3.34
C ALA A 197 13.99 -7.75 -2.31
N GLY A 198 13.73 -7.99 -1.02
CA GLY A 198 14.11 -7.09 0.08
C GLY A 198 13.35 -5.75 0.12
N ARG A 199 12.33 -5.55 -0.72
CA ARG A 199 11.50 -4.33 -0.77
C ARG A 199 10.15 -4.59 -1.43
N ASN A 200 9.16 -3.74 -1.12
CA ASN A 200 7.88 -3.70 -1.82
C ASN A 200 7.94 -2.56 -2.86
N ALA A 201 7.86 -2.90 -4.15
CA ALA A 201 8.08 -1.96 -5.23
C ALA A 201 7.15 -2.19 -6.43
N LEU A 202 6.84 -1.09 -7.13
CA LEU A 202 6.02 -1.06 -8.34
C LEU A 202 6.73 -0.18 -9.38
N THR A 203 7.02 -0.75 -10.56
CA THR A 203 7.59 -0.01 -11.69
C THR A 203 6.55 0.15 -12.78
N LEU A 204 6.34 1.38 -13.24
CA LEU A 204 5.44 1.72 -14.33
C LEU A 204 6.22 2.24 -15.54
N ASP A 205 5.75 1.92 -16.75
CA ASP A 205 6.37 2.43 -17.96
C ASP A 205 6.02 3.91 -18.24
N ALA A 206 6.73 4.50 -19.19
CA ALA A 206 6.54 5.90 -19.54
C ALA A 206 5.12 6.22 -20.02
N ALA A 207 4.50 5.30 -20.77
CA ALA A 207 3.15 5.46 -21.31
C ALA A 207 2.10 5.50 -20.20
N THR A 208 2.17 4.56 -19.25
CA THR A 208 1.29 4.49 -18.08
C THR A 208 1.46 5.73 -17.21
N LEU A 209 2.70 6.16 -16.95
CA LEU A 209 2.99 7.34 -16.14
C LEU A 209 2.48 8.64 -16.78
N ALA A 210 2.33 8.68 -18.10
CA ALA A 210 1.80 9.84 -18.84
C ALA A 210 0.27 9.88 -18.90
N LEU A 211 -0.44 8.83 -18.47
CA LEU A 211 -1.90 8.82 -18.43
C LEU A 211 -2.42 9.92 -17.51
N ARG A 212 -3.44 10.64 -17.98
CA ARG A 212 -4.14 11.65 -17.18
C ARG A 212 -5.06 10.98 -16.18
N VAL A 213 -5.14 11.54 -14.99
CA VAL A 213 -6.17 11.18 -14.03
C VAL A 213 -7.49 11.82 -14.47
N VAL A 214 -8.56 11.04 -14.52
CA VAL A 214 -9.88 11.46 -15.00
C VAL A 214 -10.44 12.62 -14.16
N ASP A 215 -10.37 12.49 -12.84
CA ASP A 215 -10.87 13.48 -11.89
C ASP A 215 -9.79 14.50 -11.47
N ALA A 216 -8.76 14.71 -12.30
CA ALA A 216 -7.70 15.67 -12.00
C ALA A 216 -8.28 17.08 -11.78
N ASP A 217 -8.03 17.63 -10.59
CA ASP A 217 -8.48 18.96 -10.20
C ASP A 217 -7.33 19.70 -9.50
N PRO A 218 -6.56 20.51 -10.25
CA PRO A 218 -5.42 21.24 -9.70
C PRO A 218 -5.77 22.20 -8.56
N VAL A 219 -6.99 22.75 -8.55
CA VAL A 219 -7.45 23.68 -7.51
C VAL A 219 -7.72 22.90 -6.22
N LEU A 220 -8.45 21.79 -6.32
CA LEU A 220 -8.67 20.89 -5.20
C LEU A 220 -7.34 20.32 -4.68
N LEU A 221 -6.46 19.88 -5.57
CA LEU A 221 -5.14 19.36 -5.21
C LEU A 221 -4.37 20.37 -4.34
N SER A 222 -4.32 21.64 -4.75
CA SER A 222 -3.68 22.69 -3.96
C SER A 222 -4.30 22.86 -2.56
N VAL A 223 -5.61 22.72 -2.43
CA VAL A 223 -6.30 22.78 -1.12
C VAL A 223 -5.92 21.56 -0.26
N LEU A 224 -5.92 20.37 -0.84
CA LEU A 224 -5.59 19.13 -0.16
C LEU A 224 -4.12 19.10 0.29
N GLU A 225 -3.18 19.53 -0.56
CA GLU A 225 -1.77 19.62 -0.23
C GLU A 225 -1.50 20.63 0.89
N ARG A 226 -2.23 21.75 0.92
CA ARG A 226 -2.18 22.71 2.04
C ARG A 226 -2.71 22.10 3.33
N ALA A 227 -3.80 21.33 3.27
CA ALA A 227 -4.35 20.63 4.43
C ALA A 227 -3.42 19.51 4.94
N ALA A 228 -2.67 18.88 4.04
CA ALA A 228 -1.69 17.84 4.36
C ALA A 228 -0.47 18.40 5.12
N GLY A 229 -0.20 19.70 4.97
CA GLY A 229 0.96 20.36 5.58
C GLY A 229 2.28 19.95 4.94
N THR A 230 3.38 20.30 5.60
CA THR A 230 4.73 19.95 5.14
C THR A 230 5.00 18.47 5.41
N PRO A 231 5.26 17.65 4.38
CA PRO A 231 5.51 16.22 4.55
C PRO A 231 6.87 15.95 5.22
N ALA A 232 7.01 14.76 5.80
CA ALA A 232 8.29 14.28 6.30
C ALA A 232 9.33 14.21 5.16
N ALA A 233 10.58 14.58 5.44
CA ALA A 233 11.64 14.63 4.43
C ALA A 233 11.82 13.29 3.69
N GLU A 234 11.94 13.35 2.37
CA GLU A 234 12.22 12.21 1.51
C GLU A 234 13.64 11.68 1.80
N PRO A 235 13.83 10.37 2.06
CA PRO A 235 15.17 9.82 2.28
C PRO A 235 15.98 9.86 0.96
N PRO A 236 17.32 9.99 1.04
CA PRO A 236 18.16 9.94 -0.15
C PRO A 236 17.96 8.61 -0.88
N ALA A 237 17.92 8.67 -2.22
CA ALA A 237 17.75 7.51 -3.08
C ALA A 237 18.76 6.40 -2.72
N ALA A 238 18.27 5.28 -2.19
CA ALA A 238 19.07 4.07 -2.12
C ALA A 238 19.35 3.64 -3.56
N GLY A 239 20.63 3.64 -3.94
CA GLY A 239 21.07 3.30 -5.28
C GLY A 239 20.47 1.97 -5.72
N VAL A 240 19.79 1.98 -6.86
CA VAL A 240 19.33 0.78 -7.53
C VAL A 240 20.56 -0.07 -7.83
N PRO A 241 20.69 -1.31 -7.31
CA PRO A 241 21.65 -2.23 -7.90
C PRO A 241 21.14 -2.52 -9.31
N ALA A 242 21.95 -2.15 -10.30
CA ALA A 242 21.73 -2.60 -11.66
C ALA A 242 21.66 -4.13 -11.65
N ALA A 243 20.54 -4.67 -12.15
CA ALA A 243 20.48 -6.06 -12.58
C ALA A 243 21.34 -6.25 -13.83
#